data_AF-A0A9W9RSP5-F1
#
_entry.id   AF-A0A9W9RSP5-F1
#
_cell.length_a   1.000
_cell.length_b   1.000
_cell.length_c   1.000
_cell.angle_alpha   90.00
_cell.angle_beta   90.00
_cell.angle_gamma   90.00
#
_symmetry.space_group_name_H-M   'P 1'
#
loop_
_entity.id
_entity.type
_entity.pdbx_description
1 polymer ?
#
loop_
_entity_poly.entity_id
_entity_poly.type
_entity_poly.pdbx_seq_one_letter_code
_entity_poly.pdbx_strand_id
1 'polypeptide(L)'
;MSSPPIITSKSTLPTSSPRKPWSHHLTLDTLLRVLRNTLLSPFIAWIIVLCLRAQVTPPTDPAFIIAVAYATILTLLFVAGVINHRVAHGLPRTVDFANEVVLVTGGASGLGLLVAQMYAMKGASVAVLDIRDIGAKEQDEVFGEDVQYFRCDVGDRRALEGVRGEIENELGTPTIIINCAAARINGRSLLDLPAEAFEKTVRTNLMAAFHLYQVFLPGIVAESENGGTIVTVSSVLGQLSPAGLSDYSASKAGLSALHRTMEAEFRSDERIKMLLVETGQMATPLFDWVRTPSHFFAPVLEPVEVAREIVAAVDSGRGGVLRLPAFATLVNWYAVLPGAVQLVSRYLSGIDNAVSSSIQEREGGKEPRYPLRSNKKAN
;
A
#
# COMPACT_ATOMS: atom_id res chain seq x y z
N MET A 1 -47.81 -26.81 19.98
CA MET A 1 -46.68 -26.00 20.47
C MET A 1 -45.43 -26.45 19.72
N SER A 2 -45.11 -25.78 18.62
CA SER A 2 -43.89 -26.04 17.84
C SER A 2 -42.81 -25.07 18.29
N SER A 3 -41.66 -25.60 18.68
CA SER A 3 -40.49 -24.84 19.11
C SER A 3 -40.05 -23.83 18.04
N PRO A 4 -39.56 -22.63 18.42
CA PRO A 4 -39.08 -21.65 17.46
C PRO A 4 -37.80 -22.13 16.77
N PRO A 5 -37.55 -21.71 15.51
CA PRO A 5 -36.35 -22.09 14.78
C PRO A 5 -35.10 -21.51 15.45
N ILE A 6 -34.11 -22.37 15.69
CA ILE A 6 -32.80 -21.98 16.21
C ILE A 6 -32.06 -21.26 15.08
N ILE A 7 -31.90 -19.94 15.21
CA ILE A 7 -31.05 -19.14 14.34
C ILE A 7 -29.59 -19.46 14.73
N THR A 8 -28.94 -20.34 13.97
CA THR A 8 -27.50 -20.53 14.05
C THR A 8 -26.81 -19.47 13.20
N SER A 9 -26.63 -18.26 13.74
CA SER A 9 -25.70 -17.31 13.12
C SER A 9 -24.29 -17.90 13.26
N LYS A 10 -23.78 -18.50 12.17
CA LYS A 10 -22.34 -18.72 12.05
C LYS A 10 -21.71 -17.33 11.98
N SER A 11 -21.15 -16.89 13.10
CA SER A 11 -20.24 -15.75 13.13
C SER A 11 -19.22 -15.90 12.00
N THR A 12 -19.22 -14.95 11.07
CA THR A 12 -18.26 -14.82 9.96
C THR A 12 -16.96 -14.18 10.42
N LEU A 13 -16.72 -14.10 11.74
CA LEU A 13 -15.40 -13.75 12.24
C LEU A 13 -14.39 -14.79 11.75
N PRO A 14 -13.30 -14.37 11.10
CA PRO A 14 -12.28 -15.29 10.63
C PRO A 14 -11.82 -16.13 11.83
N THR A 15 -11.80 -17.45 11.65
CA THR A 15 -11.23 -18.38 12.63
C THR A 15 -9.85 -17.84 13.03
N SER A 16 -9.62 -17.68 14.34
CA SER A 16 -8.35 -17.16 14.83
C SER A 16 -7.22 -17.98 14.24
N SER A 17 -6.40 -17.36 13.39
CA SER A 17 -5.23 -18.02 12.85
C SER A 17 -4.39 -18.57 14.01
N PRO A 18 -3.78 -19.77 13.87
CA PRO A 18 -2.99 -20.36 14.93
C PRO A 18 -1.96 -19.34 15.42
N ARG A 19 -1.84 -19.18 16.76
CA ARG A 19 -0.90 -18.22 17.37
C ARG A 19 0.50 -18.49 16.82
N LYS A 20 1.01 -17.54 16.05
CA LYS A 20 2.35 -17.63 15.46
C LYS A 20 3.40 -17.57 16.60
N PRO A 21 4.54 -18.29 16.47
CA PRO A 21 5.61 -18.20 17.47
C PRO A 21 6.16 -16.78 17.54
N TRP A 22 6.67 -16.37 18.70
CA TRP A 22 7.16 -15.00 18.94
C TRP A 22 8.24 -14.56 17.93
N SER A 23 9.09 -15.50 17.49
CA SER A 23 10.14 -15.28 16.51
C SER A 23 9.61 -14.90 15.13
N HIS A 24 8.34 -15.23 14.82
CA HIS A 24 7.66 -14.81 13.61
C HIS A 24 7.43 -13.30 13.56
N HIS A 25 7.53 -12.58 14.69
CA HIS A 25 7.41 -11.11 14.70
C HIS A 25 8.75 -10.39 14.54
N LEU A 26 9.87 -11.12 14.60
CA LEU A 26 11.21 -10.59 14.33
C LEU A 26 11.46 -10.56 12.82
N THR A 27 11.29 -9.38 12.25
CA THR A 27 11.53 -9.10 10.83
C THR A 27 12.58 -8.00 10.69
N LEU A 28 13.15 -7.85 9.49
CA LEU A 28 14.03 -6.72 9.19
C LEU A 28 13.32 -5.38 9.47
N ASP A 29 12.03 -5.30 9.16
CA ASP A 29 11.17 -4.16 9.47
C ASP A 29 11.09 -3.86 10.96
N THR A 30 10.79 -4.86 11.78
CA THR A 30 10.72 -4.67 13.24
C THR A 30 12.07 -4.21 13.78
N LEU A 31 13.17 -4.80 13.32
CA LEU A 31 14.52 -4.41 13.73
C LEU A 31 14.84 -2.96 13.33
N LEU A 32 14.61 -2.59 12.07
CA LEU A 32 14.86 -1.24 11.57
C LEU A 32 13.95 -0.21 12.24
N ARG A 33 12.69 -0.55 12.51
CA ARG A 33 11.74 0.30 13.23
C ARG A 33 12.21 0.55 14.66
N VAL A 34 12.66 -0.50 15.37
CA VAL A 34 13.23 -0.38 16.72
C VAL A 34 14.49 0.47 16.69
N LEU A 35 15.43 0.20 15.77
CA LEU A 35 16.66 0.98 15.64
C LEU A 35 16.38 2.47 15.36
N ARG A 36 15.46 2.75 14.43
CA ARG A 36 15.03 4.11 14.08
C ARG A 36 14.44 4.87 15.26
N ASN A 37 13.62 4.20 16.06
CA ASN A 37 12.95 4.80 17.20
C ASN A 37 13.81 4.79 18.48
N THR A 38 14.97 4.11 18.47
CA THR A 38 15.91 4.03 19.61
C THR A 38 17.24 4.67 19.26
N LEU A 39 18.24 3.88 18.84
CA LEU A 39 19.61 4.33 18.63
C LEU A 39 19.72 5.42 17.56
N LEU A 40 19.00 5.28 16.45
CA LEU A 40 19.07 6.23 15.33
C LEU A 40 18.14 7.45 15.49
N SER A 41 17.47 7.58 16.64
CA SER A 41 16.61 8.74 16.92
C SER A 41 17.46 9.92 17.40
N PRO A 42 17.36 11.11 16.77
CA PRO A 42 18.08 12.28 17.23
C PRO A 42 17.70 12.66 18.67
N PHE A 43 16.42 12.47 19.04
CA PHE A 43 15.94 12.76 20.40
C PHE A 43 16.65 11.90 21.45
N ILE A 44 16.77 10.59 21.21
CA ILE A 44 17.44 9.67 22.15
C ILE A 44 18.94 9.91 22.18
N ALA A 45 19.55 10.21 21.03
CA ALA A 45 20.96 10.58 20.97
C ALA A 45 21.28 11.81 21.84
N TRP A 46 20.40 12.82 21.84
CA TRP A 46 20.55 13.99 22.73
C TRP A 46 20.32 13.66 24.21
N ILE A 47 19.45 12.70 24.55
CA ILE A 47 19.34 12.21 25.93
C ILE A 47 20.67 11.65 26.43
N ILE A 48 21.42 10.91 25.60
CA ILE A 48 22.74 10.38 25.98
C ILE A 48 23.72 11.53 26.32
N VAL A 49 23.74 12.58 25.51
CA VAL A 49 24.56 13.78 25.78
C VAL A 49 24.17 14.44 27.10
N LEU A 50 22.87 14.59 27.36
CA LEU A 50 22.36 15.16 28.63
C LEU A 50 22.73 14.28 29.83
N CYS A 51 22.68 12.96 29.70
CA CYS A 51 23.09 12.02 30.75
C CYS A 51 24.59 12.14 31.08
N LEU A 52 25.46 12.22 30.06
CA LEU A 52 26.90 12.45 30.27
C LEU A 52 27.14 13.81 30.94
N ARG A 53 26.41 14.86 30.52
CA ARG A 53 26.51 16.17 31.16
C ARG A 53 26.07 16.13 32.63
N ALA A 54 25.00 15.40 32.95
CA ALA A 54 24.51 15.22 34.31
C ALA A 54 25.50 14.46 35.21
N GLN A 55 26.31 13.57 34.64
CA GLN A 55 27.42 12.89 35.34
C GLN A 55 28.66 13.77 35.49
N VAL A 56 28.59 15.06 35.10
CA VAL A 56 29.71 16.01 35.16
C VAL A 56 30.89 15.55 34.29
N THR A 57 30.63 14.79 33.22
CA THR A 57 31.66 14.41 32.24
C THR A 57 32.25 15.68 31.60
N PRO A 58 33.60 15.84 31.58
CA PRO A 58 34.24 16.98 30.95
C PRO A 58 33.93 17.07 29.44
N PRO A 59 33.75 18.29 28.87
CA PRO A 59 33.53 18.44 27.42
C PRO A 59 34.68 17.93 26.55
N THR A 60 35.88 17.81 27.12
CA THR A 60 37.07 17.28 26.46
C THR A 60 37.15 15.75 26.49
N ASP A 61 36.26 15.09 27.24
CA ASP A 61 36.23 13.63 27.32
C ASP A 61 35.84 13.02 25.96
N PRO A 62 36.57 12.00 25.45
CA PRO A 62 36.24 11.36 24.18
C PRO A 62 34.80 10.87 24.09
N ALA A 63 34.22 10.34 25.17
CA ALA A 63 32.85 9.85 25.18
C ALA A 63 31.84 10.97 24.97
N PHE A 64 32.07 12.14 25.59
CA PHE A 64 31.24 13.32 25.40
C PHE A 64 31.32 13.84 23.96
N ILE A 65 32.53 13.95 23.41
CA ILE A 65 32.77 14.40 22.03
C ILE A 65 32.06 13.47 21.03
N ILE A 66 32.21 12.15 21.19
CA ILE A 66 31.57 11.15 20.30
C ILE A 66 30.04 11.24 20.40
N ALA A 67 29.48 11.34 21.61
CA ALA A 67 28.03 11.44 21.79
C ALA A 67 27.45 12.71 21.16
N VAL A 68 28.12 13.85 21.32
CA VAL A 68 27.71 15.12 20.68
C VAL A 68 27.81 15.03 19.16
N ALA A 69 28.91 14.49 18.63
CA ALA A 69 29.08 14.31 17.19
C ALA A 69 27.99 13.40 16.61
N TYR A 70 27.70 12.28 17.28
CA TYR A 70 26.64 11.34 16.89
C TYR A 70 25.26 12.00 16.88
N ALA A 71 24.87 12.66 17.98
CA ALA A 71 23.59 13.35 18.08
C ALA A 71 23.46 14.47 17.04
N THR A 72 24.55 15.20 16.78
CA THR A 72 24.60 16.25 15.76
C THR A 72 24.40 15.67 14.36
N ILE A 73 25.12 14.59 14.00
CA ILE A 73 24.97 13.93 12.69
C ILE A 73 23.53 13.44 12.50
N LEU A 74 22.95 12.75 13.48
CA LEU A 74 21.57 12.27 13.39
C LEU A 74 20.57 13.43 13.25
N THR A 75 20.79 14.53 13.96
CA THR A 75 19.95 15.73 13.85
C THR A 75 20.06 16.36 12.47
N LEU A 76 21.27 16.48 11.93
CA LEU A 76 21.50 16.99 10.58
C LEU A 76 20.83 16.11 9.52
N LEU A 77 20.95 14.78 9.64
CA LEU A 77 20.28 13.84 8.72
C LEU A 77 18.76 13.94 8.81
N PHE A 78 18.21 14.06 10.03
CA PHE A 78 16.78 14.26 10.24
C PHE A 78 16.30 15.56 9.60
N VAL A 79 16.98 16.68 9.86
CA VAL A 79 16.64 18.00 9.30
C VAL A 79 16.78 17.98 7.77
N ALA A 80 17.84 17.38 7.23
CA ALA A 80 18.02 17.21 5.78
C ALA A 80 16.87 16.40 5.17
N GLY A 81 16.39 15.35 5.84
CA GLY A 81 15.22 14.58 5.42
C GLY A 81 13.94 15.41 5.38
N VAL A 82 13.70 16.23 6.40
CA VAL A 82 12.54 17.15 6.45
C VAL A 82 12.63 18.19 5.33
N ILE A 83 13.80 18.80 5.12
CA ILE A 83 14.02 19.77 4.04
C ILE A 83 13.80 19.10 2.69
N ASN A 84 14.41 17.94 2.46
CA ASN A 84 14.27 17.19 1.21
C ASN A 84 12.79 16.88 0.91
N HIS A 85 12.02 16.44 1.91
CA HIS A 85 10.60 16.17 1.72
C HIS A 85 9.80 17.44 1.38
N ARG A 86 10.09 18.56 2.04
CA ARG A 86 9.42 19.85 1.75
C ARG A 86 9.75 20.37 0.35
N VAL A 87 11.01 20.25 -0.07
CA VAL A 87 11.45 20.63 -1.42
C VAL A 87 10.82 19.72 -2.48
N ALA A 88 10.71 18.41 -2.20
CA ALA A 88 10.19 17.44 -3.15
C ALA A 88 8.66 17.46 -3.31
N HIS A 89 7.90 17.63 -2.21
CA HIS A 89 6.44 17.45 -2.19
C HIS A 89 5.66 18.69 -1.68
N GLY A 90 6.35 19.81 -1.46
CA GLY A 90 5.77 21.06 -0.98
C GLY A 90 5.38 21.04 0.50
N LEU A 91 4.67 22.08 0.93
CA LEU A 91 4.09 22.16 2.27
C LEU A 91 2.90 21.20 2.42
N PRO A 92 2.65 20.62 3.60
CA PRO A 92 1.45 19.83 3.80
C PRO A 92 0.18 20.68 3.64
N ARG A 93 -0.88 20.10 3.07
CA ARG A 93 -2.20 20.75 3.02
C ARG A 93 -2.95 20.54 4.35
N THR A 94 -3.93 21.39 4.64
CA THR A 94 -4.83 21.19 5.78
C THR A 94 -5.83 20.09 5.44
N VAL A 95 -6.05 19.15 6.37
CA VAL A 95 -7.05 18.08 6.23
C VAL A 95 -7.99 18.13 7.42
N ASP A 96 -9.28 18.38 7.15
CA ASP A 96 -10.33 18.45 8.17
C ASP A 96 -11.48 17.55 7.77
N PHE A 97 -11.58 16.38 8.40
CA PHE A 97 -12.46 15.28 7.99
C PHE A 97 -13.94 15.66 7.88
N ALA A 98 -14.40 16.65 8.66
CA ALA A 98 -15.78 17.14 8.57
C ALA A 98 -16.11 17.75 7.19
N ASN A 99 -15.08 18.17 6.45
CA ASN A 99 -15.16 18.82 5.16
C ASN A 99 -14.54 17.98 4.03
N GLU A 100 -14.10 16.75 4.30
CA GLU A 100 -13.51 15.87 3.30
C GLU A 100 -14.50 14.79 2.85
N VAL A 101 -14.51 14.53 1.54
CA VAL A 101 -15.21 13.38 0.97
C VAL A 101 -14.17 12.38 0.50
N VAL A 102 -14.19 11.19 1.11
CA VAL A 102 -13.23 10.12 0.86
C VAL A 102 -13.81 9.11 -0.12
N LEU A 103 -13.28 9.06 -1.34
CA LEU A 103 -13.60 8.07 -2.34
C LEU A 103 -12.62 6.91 -2.27
N VAL A 104 -13.09 5.69 -1.99
CA VAL A 104 -12.27 4.48 -1.91
C VAL A 104 -12.67 3.48 -2.99
N THR A 105 -11.75 3.12 -3.88
CA THR A 105 -11.99 2.07 -4.88
C THR A 105 -11.49 0.70 -4.41
N GLY A 106 -12.20 -0.36 -4.76
CA GLY A 106 -11.93 -1.71 -4.24
C GLY A 106 -12.23 -1.84 -2.75
N GLY A 107 -13.21 -1.07 -2.25
CA GLY A 107 -13.49 -0.96 -0.82
C GLY A 107 -14.32 -2.11 -0.24
N ALA A 108 -14.77 -3.09 -1.03
CA ALA A 108 -15.55 -4.20 -0.49
C ALA A 108 -14.69 -5.24 0.24
N SER A 109 -13.36 -5.20 0.11
CA SER A 109 -12.48 -6.17 0.78
C SER A 109 -11.05 -5.64 0.99
N GLY A 110 -10.25 -6.37 1.78
CA GLY A 110 -8.81 -6.16 1.89
C GLY A 110 -8.43 -4.77 2.40
N LEU A 111 -7.46 -4.13 1.75
CA LEU A 111 -6.93 -2.82 2.16
C LEU A 111 -7.96 -1.70 2.00
N GLY A 112 -8.72 -1.67 0.89
CA GLY A 112 -9.72 -0.64 0.63
C GLY A 112 -10.80 -0.62 1.70
N LEU A 113 -11.30 -1.80 2.08
CA LEU A 113 -12.27 -1.94 3.18
C LEU A 113 -11.76 -1.32 4.49
N LEU A 114 -10.54 -1.65 4.89
CA LEU A 114 -9.96 -1.14 6.13
C LEU A 114 -9.77 0.38 6.11
N VAL A 115 -9.35 0.93 4.97
CA VAL A 115 -9.21 2.40 4.82
C VAL A 115 -10.59 3.07 4.90
N ALA A 116 -11.60 2.53 4.23
CA ALA A 116 -12.97 3.05 4.30
C ALA A 116 -13.52 3.02 5.74
N GLN A 117 -13.36 1.91 6.45
CA GLN A 117 -13.77 1.80 7.86
C GLN A 117 -13.03 2.78 8.77
N MET A 118 -11.72 2.97 8.58
CA MET A 118 -10.95 3.93 9.37
C MET A 118 -11.43 5.37 9.19
N TYR A 119 -11.80 5.77 7.96
CA TYR A 119 -12.35 7.10 7.70
C TYR A 119 -13.79 7.27 8.19
N ALA A 120 -14.63 6.24 8.06
CA ALA A 120 -15.96 6.23 8.63
C ALA A 120 -15.90 6.43 10.16
N MET A 121 -15.01 5.70 10.85
CA MET A 121 -14.78 5.86 12.30
C MET A 121 -14.23 7.25 12.69
N LYS A 122 -13.64 7.99 11.75
CA LYS A 122 -13.17 9.37 11.95
C LYS A 122 -14.26 10.42 11.70
N GLY A 123 -15.45 10.00 11.25
CA GLY A 123 -16.58 10.88 10.92
C GLY A 123 -16.43 11.59 9.57
N ALA A 124 -15.63 11.06 8.64
CA ALA A 124 -15.56 11.57 7.27
C ALA A 124 -16.72 11.00 6.43
N SER A 125 -17.18 11.75 5.44
CA SER A 125 -18.08 11.24 4.39
C SER A 125 -17.32 10.28 3.49
N VAL A 126 -17.76 9.02 3.39
CA VAL A 126 -17.05 8.00 2.60
C VAL A 126 -17.92 7.45 1.47
N ALA A 127 -17.40 7.51 0.24
CA ALA A 127 -17.91 6.81 -0.92
C ALA A 127 -17.05 5.57 -1.21
N VAL A 128 -17.66 4.39 -1.24
CA VAL A 128 -16.98 3.14 -1.62
C VAL A 128 -17.41 2.70 -3.01
N LEU A 129 -16.43 2.49 -3.89
CA LEU A 129 -16.63 1.89 -5.22
C LEU A 129 -16.09 0.46 -5.25
N ASP A 130 -16.90 -0.50 -5.65
CA ASP A 130 -16.45 -1.86 -5.95
C ASP A 130 -17.36 -2.54 -6.98
N ILE A 131 -16.83 -3.54 -7.69
CA ILE A 131 -17.62 -4.33 -8.64
C ILE A 131 -18.53 -5.34 -7.94
N ARG A 132 -18.17 -5.74 -6.71
CA ARG A 132 -18.95 -6.67 -5.89
C ARG A 132 -20.26 -6.03 -5.48
N ASP A 133 -21.32 -6.82 -5.49
CA ASP A 133 -22.59 -6.43 -4.89
C ASP A 133 -22.64 -7.04 -3.48
N ILE A 134 -22.60 -6.21 -2.45
CA ILE A 134 -22.62 -6.64 -1.04
C ILE A 134 -24.06 -6.68 -0.50
N GLY A 135 -24.99 -5.96 -1.14
CA GLY A 135 -26.36 -5.77 -0.65
C GLY A 135 -26.44 -4.93 0.62
N ALA A 136 -27.65 -4.41 0.90
CA ALA A 136 -27.88 -3.46 1.99
C ALA A 136 -27.49 -4.00 3.38
N LYS A 137 -27.76 -5.29 3.65
CA LYS A 137 -27.44 -5.88 4.97
C LYS A 137 -25.95 -5.93 5.27
N GLU A 138 -25.13 -6.37 4.31
CA GLU A 138 -23.66 -6.41 4.52
C GLU A 138 -23.11 -4.98 4.57
N GLN A 139 -23.67 -4.04 3.80
CA GLN A 139 -23.28 -2.63 3.88
C GLN A 139 -23.51 -2.08 5.28
N ASP A 140 -24.71 -2.24 5.84
CA ASP A 140 -25.06 -1.76 7.18
C ASP A 140 -24.17 -2.42 8.27
N GLU A 141 -23.92 -3.72 8.16
CA GLU A 141 -23.08 -4.47 9.11
C GLU A 141 -21.60 -4.08 9.04
N VAL A 142 -21.08 -3.81 7.84
CA VAL A 142 -19.64 -3.61 7.60
C VAL A 142 -19.24 -2.14 7.75
N PHE A 143 -20.10 -1.21 7.33
CA PHE A 143 -19.77 0.20 7.25
C PHE A 143 -20.66 1.11 8.12
N GLY A 144 -21.90 0.69 8.42
CA GLY A 144 -22.89 1.55 9.05
C GLY A 144 -23.52 2.56 8.08
N GLU A 145 -24.23 3.56 8.63
CA GLU A 145 -25.02 4.54 7.84
C GLU A 145 -24.16 5.64 7.18
N ASP A 146 -22.94 5.89 7.68
CA ASP A 146 -22.09 7.01 7.26
C ASP A 146 -21.29 6.75 5.96
N VAL A 147 -21.47 5.58 5.33
CA VAL A 147 -20.76 5.18 4.12
C VAL A 147 -21.73 4.86 2.99
N GLN A 148 -21.57 5.55 1.88
CA GLN A 148 -22.32 5.27 0.66
C GLN A 148 -21.55 4.28 -0.21
N TYR A 149 -22.19 3.17 -0.54
CA TYR A 149 -21.62 2.12 -1.38
C TYR A 149 -22.20 2.16 -2.78
N PHE A 150 -21.35 2.29 -3.78
CA PHE A 150 -21.75 2.28 -5.18
C PHE A 150 -21.12 1.09 -5.89
N ARG A 151 -21.96 0.27 -6.51
CA ARG A 151 -21.52 -0.83 -7.37
C ARG A 151 -21.02 -0.27 -8.70
N CYS A 152 -19.70 -0.24 -8.88
CA CYS A 152 -19.05 0.35 -10.05
C CYS A 152 -17.82 -0.45 -10.49
N ASP A 153 -17.77 -0.85 -11.77
CA ASP A 153 -16.51 -1.27 -12.40
C ASP A 153 -15.70 -0.02 -12.76
N VAL A 154 -14.71 0.32 -11.94
CA VAL A 154 -13.84 1.49 -12.17
C VAL A 154 -13.02 1.39 -13.47
N GLY A 155 -12.92 0.19 -14.07
CA GLY A 155 -12.36 0.01 -15.41
C GLY A 155 -13.28 0.48 -16.54
N ASP A 156 -14.56 0.72 -16.26
CA ASP A 156 -15.53 1.31 -17.19
C ASP A 156 -15.71 2.81 -16.88
N ARG A 157 -15.22 3.64 -17.80
CA ARG A 157 -15.30 5.09 -17.68
C ARG A 157 -16.74 5.59 -17.56
N ARG A 158 -17.69 5.01 -18.32
CA ARG A 158 -19.08 5.49 -18.32
C ARG A 158 -19.78 5.21 -17.01
N ALA A 159 -19.51 4.03 -16.43
CA ALA A 159 -20.00 3.69 -15.10
C ALA A 159 -19.46 4.68 -14.05
N LEU A 160 -18.17 5.02 -14.14
CA LEU A 160 -17.53 5.97 -13.22
C LEU A 160 -18.09 7.40 -13.35
N GLU A 161 -18.35 7.86 -14.58
CA GLU A 161 -18.98 9.16 -14.83
C GLU A 161 -20.42 9.23 -14.31
N GLY A 162 -21.17 8.13 -14.41
CA GLY A 162 -22.52 8.05 -13.83
C GLY A 162 -22.51 8.15 -12.31
N VAL A 163 -21.67 7.34 -11.66
CA VAL A 163 -21.57 7.30 -10.20
C VAL A 163 -20.96 8.58 -9.62
N ARG A 164 -20.11 9.31 -10.36
CA ARG A 164 -19.61 10.62 -9.94
C ARG A 164 -20.75 11.58 -9.58
N GLY A 165 -21.76 11.67 -10.43
CA GLY A 165 -22.89 12.57 -10.19
C GLY A 165 -23.69 12.19 -8.94
N GLU A 166 -23.85 10.90 -8.69
CA GLU A 166 -24.50 10.40 -7.47
C GLU A 166 -23.69 10.77 -6.22
N ILE A 167 -22.37 10.54 -6.24
CA ILE A 167 -21.47 10.92 -5.13
C ILE A 167 -21.51 12.42 -4.85
N GLU A 168 -21.39 13.25 -5.89
CA GLU A 168 -21.39 14.71 -5.74
C GLU A 168 -22.72 15.23 -5.16
N ASN A 169 -23.84 14.60 -5.51
CA ASN A 169 -25.16 14.97 -4.98
C ASN A 169 -25.35 14.53 -3.52
N GLU A 170 -24.85 13.35 -3.14
CA GLU A 170 -25.08 12.78 -1.81
C GLU A 170 -24.05 13.26 -0.77
N LEU A 171 -22.78 13.36 -1.16
CA LEU A 171 -21.67 13.61 -0.25
C LEU A 171 -20.90 14.90 -0.58
N GLY A 172 -20.99 15.38 -1.81
CA GLY A 172 -20.19 16.49 -2.32
C GLY A 172 -18.94 16.03 -3.08
N THR A 173 -18.10 17.00 -3.48
CA THR A 173 -16.94 16.76 -4.33
C THR A 173 -15.87 15.92 -3.61
N PRO A 174 -15.48 14.73 -4.14
CA PRO A 174 -14.42 13.92 -3.56
C PRO A 174 -13.09 14.67 -3.49
N THR A 175 -12.55 14.83 -2.28
CA THR A 175 -11.28 15.53 -2.02
C THR A 175 -10.15 14.56 -1.68
N ILE A 176 -10.47 13.36 -1.19
CA ILE A 176 -9.49 12.29 -0.92
C ILE A 176 -9.84 11.09 -1.78
N ILE A 177 -8.98 10.73 -2.73
CA ILE A 177 -9.20 9.59 -3.64
C ILE A 177 -8.22 8.48 -3.29
N ILE A 178 -8.71 7.36 -2.79
CA ILE A 178 -7.94 6.15 -2.49
C ILE A 178 -8.14 5.13 -3.62
N ASN A 179 -7.22 5.11 -4.58
CA ASN A 179 -7.23 4.13 -5.65
C ASN A 179 -6.58 2.80 -5.18
N CYS A 180 -7.41 1.85 -4.76
CA CYS A 180 -6.98 0.54 -4.25
C CYS A 180 -7.53 -0.65 -5.07
N ALA A 181 -8.44 -0.42 -6.02
CA ALA A 181 -8.99 -1.48 -6.85
C ALA A 181 -7.90 -2.26 -7.62
N ALA A 182 -8.03 -3.58 -7.65
CA ALA A 182 -7.15 -4.46 -8.40
C ALA A 182 -7.89 -5.71 -8.91
N ALA A 183 -7.53 -6.15 -10.12
CA ALA A 183 -7.95 -7.43 -10.65
C ALA A 183 -7.31 -8.58 -9.86
N ARG A 184 -8.00 -9.73 -9.85
CA ARG A 184 -7.45 -10.98 -9.31
C ARG A 184 -6.16 -11.37 -10.04
N ILE A 185 -5.20 -11.91 -9.29
CA ILE A 185 -3.94 -12.40 -9.85
C ILE A 185 -4.20 -13.66 -10.67
N ASN A 186 -3.76 -13.66 -11.94
CA ASN A 186 -3.83 -14.83 -12.81
C ASN A 186 -2.74 -15.86 -12.47
N GLY A 187 -1.51 -15.40 -12.22
CA GLY A 187 -0.38 -16.25 -11.84
C GLY A 187 0.15 -17.15 -12.96
N ARG A 188 -0.18 -16.88 -14.22
CA ARG A 188 0.15 -17.76 -15.34
C ARG A 188 1.44 -17.35 -16.03
N SER A 189 2.12 -18.34 -16.63
CA SER A 189 3.19 -18.06 -17.58
C SER A 189 2.65 -17.23 -18.75
N LEU A 190 3.49 -16.43 -19.40
CA LEU A 190 3.06 -15.62 -20.55
C LEU A 190 2.45 -16.48 -21.67
N LEU A 191 2.94 -17.71 -21.85
CA LEU A 191 2.47 -18.63 -22.88
C LEU A 191 1.09 -19.23 -22.57
N ASP A 192 0.69 -19.25 -21.29
CA ASP A 192 -0.58 -19.80 -20.82
C ASP A 192 -1.58 -18.71 -20.37
N LEU A 193 -1.18 -17.43 -20.46
CA LEU A 193 -1.99 -16.29 -20.08
C LEU A 193 -2.88 -15.86 -21.26
N PRO A 194 -4.21 -15.97 -21.15
CA PRO A 194 -5.11 -15.47 -22.19
C PRO A 194 -5.01 -13.96 -22.36
N ALA A 195 -5.15 -13.46 -23.58
CA ALA A 195 -5.09 -12.04 -23.89
C ALA A 195 -6.16 -11.26 -23.12
N GLU A 196 -7.37 -11.79 -23.03
CA GLU A 196 -8.50 -11.17 -22.34
C GLU A 196 -8.24 -11.05 -20.82
N ALA A 197 -7.51 -12.00 -20.24
CA ALA A 197 -7.12 -11.95 -18.84
C ALA A 197 -6.07 -10.86 -18.60
N PHE A 198 -5.10 -10.72 -19.51
CA PHE A 198 -4.11 -9.63 -19.48
C PHE A 198 -4.80 -8.27 -19.62
N GLU A 199 -5.67 -8.11 -20.60
CA GLU A 199 -6.44 -6.88 -20.84
C GLU A 199 -7.30 -6.51 -19.62
N LYS A 200 -7.96 -7.48 -18.99
CA LYS A 200 -8.74 -7.25 -17.78
C LYS A 200 -7.87 -6.73 -16.63
N THR A 201 -6.67 -7.29 -16.44
CA THR A 201 -5.73 -6.83 -15.41
C THR A 201 -5.28 -5.40 -15.69
N VAL A 202 -4.91 -5.07 -16.93
CA VAL A 202 -4.51 -3.71 -17.32
C VAL A 202 -5.68 -2.73 -17.17
N ARG A 203 -6.89 -3.11 -17.61
CA ARG A 203 -8.09 -2.28 -17.51
C ARG A 203 -8.40 -1.93 -16.04
N THR A 204 -8.34 -2.91 -15.15
CA THR A 204 -8.70 -2.72 -13.73
C THR A 204 -7.59 -2.03 -12.93
N ASN A 205 -6.33 -2.37 -13.15
CA ASN A 205 -5.22 -1.88 -12.32
C ASN A 205 -4.64 -0.56 -12.82
N LEU A 206 -4.67 -0.32 -14.13
CA LEU A 206 -4.03 0.84 -14.77
C LEU A 206 -5.06 1.81 -15.35
N MET A 207 -5.92 1.34 -16.26
CA MET A 207 -6.89 2.24 -16.92
C MET A 207 -7.88 2.84 -15.92
N ALA A 208 -8.29 2.09 -14.89
CA ALA A 208 -9.12 2.62 -13.82
C ALA A 208 -8.51 3.84 -13.12
N ALA A 209 -7.19 3.84 -12.88
CA ALA A 209 -6.51 4.98 -12.28
C ALA A 209 -6.56 6.21 -13.19
N PHE A 210 -6.33 6.01 -14.48
CA PHE A 210 -6.44 7.07 -15.49
C PHE A 210 -7.87 7.64 -15.54
N HIS A 211 -8.89 6.78 -15.54
CA HIS A 211 -10.29 7.22 -15.50
C HIS A 211 -10.59 8.00 -14.22
N LEU A 212 -10.18 7.51 -13.05
CA LEU A 212 -10.38 8.20 -11.77
C LEU A 212 -9.79 9.61 -11.80
N TYR A 213 -8.57 9.77 -12.32
CA TYR A 213 -7.93 11.09 -12.41
C TYR A 213 -8.72 12.01 -13.34
N GLN A 214 -9.11 11.55 -14.53
CA GLN A 214 -9.85 12.39 -15.46
C GLN A 214 -11.26 12.74 -14.99
N VAL A 215 -11.90 11.86 -14.23
CA VAL A 215 -13.29 12.03 -13.77
C VAL A 215 -13.37 12.92 -12.54
N PHE A 216 -12.51 12.73 -11.53
CA PHE A 216 -12.65 13.42 -10.24
C PHE A 216 -11.68 14.58 -10.03
N LEU A 217 -10.47 14.55 -10.62
CA LEU A 217 -9.48 15.59 -10.41
C LEU A 217 -9.92 16.99 -10.87
N PRO A 218 -10.67 17.16 -12.00
CA PRO A 218 -11.17 18.47 -12.39
C PRO A 218 -12.05 19.13 -11.32
N GLY A 219 -12.89 18.34 -10.62
CA GLY A 219 -13.73 18.83 -9.52
C GLY A 219 -12.88 19.32 -8.35
N ILE A 220 -11.86 18.55 -7.95
CA ILE A 220 -10.91 18.96 -6.89
C ILE A 220 -10.24 20.30 -7.24
N VAL A 221 -9.74 20.43 -8.46
CA VAL A 221 -9.01 21.64 -8.90
C VAL A 221 -9.92 22.87 -8.91
N ALA A 222 -11.15 22.71 -9.40
CA ALA A 222 -12.08 23.82 -9.63
C ALA A 222 -12.88 24.22 -8.38
N GLU A 223 -13.25 23.26 -7.53
CA GLU A 223 -14.26 23.46 -6.48
C GLU A 223 -13.69 23.38 -5.06
N SER A 224 -12.56 22.69 -4.85
CA SER A 224 -11.98 22.55 -3.51
C SER A 224 -10.98 23.66 -3.19
N GLU A 225 -11.34 24.54 -2.25
CA GLU A 225 -10.44 25.58 -1.75
C GLU A 225 -9.20 24.99 -1.06
N ASN A 226 -9.37 23.89 -0.32
CA ASN A 226 -8.29 23.21 0.39
C ASN A 226 -7.52 22.22 -0.49
N GLY A 227 -7.96 21.99 -1.74
CA GLY A 227 -7.41 21.00 -2.67
C GLY A 227 -7.78 19.57 -2.31
N GLY A 228 -6.88 18.62 -2.55
CA GLY A 228 -7.19 17.21 -2.39
C GLY A 228 -5.98 16.31 -2.34
N THR A 229 -6.18 15.05 -1.95
CA THR A 229 -5.13 14.03 -1.86
C THR A 229 -5.49 12.80 -2.67
N ILE A 230 -4.63 12.43 -3.61
CA ILE A 230 -4.77 11.25 -4.45
C ILE A 230 -3.78 10.19 -3.97
N VAL A 231 -4.29 9.09 -3.45
CA VAL A 231 -3.51 7.93 -3.04
C VAL A 231 -3.61 6.84 -4.10
N THR A 232 -2.47 6.31 -4.52
CA THR A 232 -2.40 5.23 -5.51
C THR A 232 -1.70 4.03 -4.91
N VAL A 233 -2.43 2.92 -4.76
CA VAL A 233 -1.87 1.67 -4.24
C VAL A 233 -1.26 0.86 -5.38
N SER A 234 0.07 0.92 -5.48
CA SER A 234 0.90 0.14 -6.37
C SER A 234 1.64 -0.98 -5.63
N SER A 235 2.67 -1.57 -6.25
CA SER A 235 3.42 -2.69 -5.69
C SER A 235 4.86 -2.71 -6.17
N VAL A 236 5.76 -3.18 -5.30
CA VAL A 236 7.18 -3.44 -5.65
C VAL A 236 7.36 -4.47 -6.77
N LEU A 237 6.33 -5.27 -7.05
CA LEU A 237 6.36 -6.24 -8.14
C LEU A 237 6.33 -5.57 -9.52
N GLY A 238 5.91 -4.31 -9.63
CA GLY A 238 6.07 -3.53 -10.86
C GLY A 238 7.55 -3.33 -11.24
N GLN A 239 8.43 -3.20 -10.24
CA GLN A 239 9.87 -3.09 -10.44
C GLN A 239 10.56 -4.44 -10.53
N LEU A 240 10.21 -5.37 -9.64
CA LEU A 240 10.88 -6.68 -9.56
C LEU A 240 10.46 -7.63 -10.67
N SER A 241 9.24 -7.50 -11.21
CA SER A 241 8.72 -8.28 -12.35
C SER A 241 9.01 -9.78 -12.25
N PRO A 242 8.46 -10.50 -11.24
CA PRO A 242 8.68 -11.93 -11.12
C PRO A 242 7.98 -12.72 -12.23
N ALA A 243 8.52 -13.89 -12.54
CA ALA A 243 7.90 -14.79 -13.48
C ALA A 243 6.48 -15.21 -13.03
N GLY A 244 5.55 -15.32 -14.00
CA GLY A 244 4.15 -15.66 -13.75
C GLY A 244 3.22 -14.47 -13.46
N LEU A 245 3.75 -13.24 -13.40
CA LEU A 245 2.98 -12.01 -13.13
C LEU A 245 3.16 -10.95 -14.21
N SER A 246 3.24 -11.32 -15.49
CA SER A 246 3.51 -10.36 -16.57
C SER A 246 2.44 -9.26 -16.66
N ASP A 247 1.16 -9.63 -16.57
CA ASP A 247 0.02 -8.70 -16.54
C ASP A 247 0.02 -7.79 -15.31
N TYR A 248 0.17 -8.39 -14.12
CA TYR A 248 0.15 -7.64 -12.87
C TYR A 248 1.34 -6.68 -12.79
N SER A 249 2.56 -7.16 -13.09
CA SER A 249 3.78 -6.35 -13.04
C SER A 249 3.73 -5.21 -14.05
N ALA A 250 3.32 -5.47 -15.29
CA ALA A 250 3.11 -4.42 -16.30
C ALA A 250 2.10 -3.38 -15.82
N SER A 251 0.97 -3.82 -15.26
CA SER A 251 -0.07 -2.91 -14.78
C SER A 251 0.39 -2.03 -13.61
N LYS A 252 1.15 -2.58 -12.64
CA LYS A 252 1.65 -1.84 -11.47
C LYS A 252 2.84 -0.94 -11.82
N ALA A 253 3.71 -1.36 -12.74
CA ALA A 253 4.76 -0.50 -13.28
C ALA A 253 4.16 0.71 -14.02
N GLY A 254 3.19 0.47 -14.91
CA GLY A 254 2.45 1.53 -15.60
C GLY A 254 1.70 2.44 -14.64
N LEU A 255 1.10 1.89 -13.58
CA LEU A 255 0.38 2.66 -12.57
C LEU A 255 1.32 3.59 -11.78
N SER A 256 2.47 3.08 -11.33
CA SER A 256 3.47 3.90 -10.66
C SER A 256 4.07 4.98 -11.57
N ALA A 257 4.24 4.68 -12.87
CA ALA A 257 4.69 5.67 -13.86
C ALA A 257 3.63 6.76 -14.06
N LEU A 258 2.37 6.38 -14.27
CA LEU A 258 1.24 7.30 -14.41
C LEU A 258 1.12 8.21 -13.18
N HIS A 259 1.18 7.67 -11.97
CA HIS A 259 1.15 8.46 -10.74
C HIS A 259 2.27 9.52 -10.71
N ARG A 260 3.51 9.14 -11.04
CA ARG A 260 4.66 10.06 -11.03
C ARG A 260 4.52 11.16 -12.08
N THR A 261 3.96 10.84 -13.25
CA THR A 261 3.66 11.85 -14.27
C THR A 261 2.63 12.85 -13.74
N MET A 262 1.54 12.36 -13.15
CA MET A 262 0.53 13.23 -12.54
C MET A 262 1.11 14.08 -11.40
N GLU A 263 1.96 13.50 -10.54
CA GLU A 263 2.62 14.26 -9.46
C GLU A 263 3.50 15.38 -10.02
N ALA A 264 4.15 15.17 -11.16
CA ALA A 264 4.93 16.19 -11.84
C ALA A 264 4.05 17.28 -12.47
N GLU A 265 2.92 16.91 -13.08
CA GLU A 265 1.96 17.85 -13.68
C GLU A 265 1.32 18.77 -12.63
N PHE A 266 0.99 18.23 -11.45
CA PHE A 266 0.33 18.98 -10.37
C PHE A 266 1.30 19.59 -9.36
N ARG A 267 2.62 19.49 -9.59
CA ARG A 267 3.64 19.98 -8.64
C ARG A 267 3.52 21.47 -8.32
N SER A 268 3.03 22.28 -9.25
CA SER A 268 2.86 23.72 -9.04
C SER A 268 1.62 24.08 -8.20
N ASP A 269 0.66 23.16 -8.03
CA ASP A 269 -0.50 23.39 -7.16
C ASP A 269 -0.25 22.74 -5.79
N GLU A 270 0.17 23.56 -4.82
CA GLU A 270 0.49 23.07 -3.48
C GLU A 270 -0.72 22.47 -2.73
N ARG A 271 -1.95 22.73 -3.19
CA ARG A 271 -3.17 22.19 -2.58
C ARG A 271 -3.41 20.73 -2.96
N ILE A 272 -2.83 20.27 -4.07
CA ILE A 272 -3.01 18.89 -4.57
C ILE A 272 -1.82 18.04 -4.12
N LYS A 273 -2.12 16.99 -3.37
CA LYS A 273 -1.14 16.03 -2.87
C LYS A 273 -1.32 14.69 -3.54
N MET A 274 -0.20 14.07 -3.90
CA MET A 274 -0.19 12.72 -4.46
C MET A 274 0.65 11.83 -3.57
N LEU A 275 0.09 10.68 -3.17
CA LEU A 275 0.75 9.68 -2.35
C LEU A 275 0.81 8.36 -3.11
N LEU A 276 2.00 7.95 -3.52
CA LEU A 276 2.23 6.63 -4.11
C LEU A 276 2.51 5.64 -2.99
N VAL A 277 1.77 4.55 -2.94
CA VAL A 277 2.00 3.46 -1.99
C VAL A 277 2.58 2.27 -2.74
N GLU A 278 3.82 1.90 -2.48
CA GLU A 278 4.46 0.73 -3.09
C GLU A 278 4.65 -0.34 -2.02
N THR A 279 3.80 -1.37 -2.04
CA THR A 279 3.84 -2.44 -1.06
C THR A 279 4.50 -3.72 -1.57
N GLY A 280 5.15 -4.43 -0.65
CA GLY A 280 5.40 -5.87 -0.74
C GLY A 280 4.11 -6.69 -0.65
N GLN A 281 4.25 -7.99 -0.42
CA GLN A 281 3.09 -8.89 -0.29
C GLN A 281 2.27 -8.56 0.96
N MET A 282 0.96 -8.51 0.81
CA MET A 282 0.00 -8.27 1.90
C MET A 282 -0.87 -9.51 2.14
N ALA A 283 -1.25 -9.75 3.39
CA ALA A 283 -2.21 -10.80 3.77
C ALA A 283 -3.65 -10.41 3.37
N THR A 284 -3.91 -10.33 2.07
CA THR A 284 -5.22 -10.02 1.49
C THR A 284 -5.71 -11.20 0.63
N PRO A 285 -7.02 -11.31 0.35
CA PRO A 285 -7.54 -12.34 -0.55
C PRO A 285 -6.89 -12.38 -1.94
N LEU A 286 -6.23 -11.27 -2.36
CA LEU A 286 -5.54 -11.18 -3.64
C LEU A 286 -4.29 -12.09 -3.72
N PHE A 287 -3.59 -12.27 -2.60
CA PHE A 287 -2.30 -12.97 -2.50
C PHE A 287 -2.25 -14.03 -1.40
N ASP A 288 -3.39 -14.39 -0.80
CA ASP A 288 -3.48 -15.35 0.31
C ASP A 288 -2.87 -16.73 -0.01
N TRP A 289 -2.82 -17.07 -1.30
CA TRP A 289 -2.35 -18.34 -1.83
C TRP A 289 -0.88 -18.35 -2.20
N VAL A 290 -0.19 -17.20 -2.25
CA VAL A 290 1.24 -17.12 -2.60
C VAL A 290 2.08 -17.20 -1.32
N ARG A 291 3.06 -18.10 -1.26
CA ARG A 291 3.98 -18.15 -0.12
C ARG A 291 5.18 -17.24 -0.32
N THR A 292 5.50 -16.43 0.70
CA THR A 292 6.72 -15.63 0.70
C THR A 292 7.94 -16.52 0.94
N PRO A 293 9.01 -16.37 0.13
CA PRO A 293 10.21 -17.20 0.24
C PRO A 293 11.08 -16.87 1.47
N SER A 294 10.99 -15.66 2.03
CA SER A 294 11.68 -15.29 3.26
C SER A 294 10.83 -14.39 4.15
N HIS A 295 10.47 -14.89 5.33
CA HIS A 295 9.70 -14.11 6.30
C HIS A 295 10.51 -12.94 6.91
N PHE A 296 11.83 -13.08 7.04
CA PHE A 296 12.66 -12.04 7.66
C PHE A 296 12.90 -10.84 6.74
N PHE A 297 13.26 -11.08 5.47
CA PHE A 297 13.58 -10.03 4.51
C PHE A 297 12.37 -9.52 3.73
N ALA A 298 11.37 -10.37 3.49
CA ALA A 298 10.15 -10.04 2.77
C ALA A 298 8.92 -10.48 3.59
N PRO A 299 8.70 -9.88 4.77
CA PRO A 299 7.56 -10.24 5.61
C PRO A 299 6.25 -9.92 4.89
N VAL A 300 5.23 -10.75 5.15
CA VAL A 300 3.86 -10.47 4.73
C VAL A 300 3.32 -9.34 5.60
N LEU A 301 2.86 -8.27 4.96
CA LEU A 301 2.25 -7.14 5.66
C LEU A 301 0.82 -7.45 6.05
N GLU A 302 0.47 -7.09 7.28
CA GLU A 302 -0.92 -7.06 7.71
C GLU A 302 -1.62 -5.83 7.08
N PRO A 303 -2.77 -6.00 6.40
CA PRO A 303 -3.43 -4.90 5.69
C PRO A 303 -3.78 -3.70 6.57
N VAL A 304 -4.08 -3.94 7.85
CA VAL A 304 -4.35 -2.90 8.84
C VAL A 304 -3.16 -1.99 9.09
N GLU A 305 -1.93 -2.52 9.03
CA GLU A 305 -0.73 -1.70 9.19
C GLU A 305 -0.56 -0.76 8.00
N VAL A 306 -0.74 -1.28 6.78
CA VAL A 306 -0.68 -0.47 5.56
C VAL A 306 -1.78 0.59 5.55
N ALA A 307 -3.02 0.21 5.90
CA ALA A 307 -4.14 1.14 6.00
C ALA A 307 -3.83 2.30 6.98
N ARG A 308 -3.29 1.97 8.16
CA ARG A 308 -2.91 2.97 9.17
C ARG A 308 -1.83 3.93 8.66
N GLU A 309 -0.81 3.44 7.97
CA GLU A 309 0.25 4.29 7.42
C GLU A 309 -0.27 5.18 6.26
N ILE A 310 -1.19 4.67 5.43
CA ILE A 310 -1.87 5.47 4.40
C ILE A 310 -2.69 6.58 5.05
N VAL A 311 -3.56 6.24 6.01
CA VAL A 311 -4.40 7.21 6.72
C VAL A 311 -3.52 8.24 7.44
N ALA A 312 -2.49 7.82 8.17
CA ALA A 312 -1.58 8.75 8.84
C ALA A 312 -0.83 9.69 7.86
N ALA A 313 -0.48 9.22 6.67
CA ALA A 313 0.15 10.06 5.64
C ALA A 313 -0.83 11.10 5.08
N VAL A 314 -2.06 10.68 4.74
CA VAL A 314 -3.12 11.56 4.25
C VAL A 314 -3.54 12.57 5.32
N ASP A 315 -3.79 12.14 6.55
CA ASP A 315 -4.13 12.98 7.71
C ASP A 315 -3.07 14.08 7.96
N SER A 316 -1.80 13.76 7.71
CA SER A 316 -0.72 14.72 7.83
C SER A 316 -0.64 15.74 6.69
N GLY A 317 -1.51 15.63 5.69
CA GLY A 317 -1.58 16.51 4.52
C GLY A 317 -0.40 16.38 3.56
N ARG A 318 0.38 15.29 3.65
CA ARG A 318 1.62 15.11 2.90
C ARG A 318 1.42 14.25 1.66
N GLY A 319 1.99 14.70 0.54
CA GLY A 319 2.28 13.83 -0.60
C GLY A 319 3.58 13.05 -0.40
N GLY A 320 3.91 12.19 -1.35
CA GLY A 320 5.19 11.48 -1.40
C GLY A 320 5.06 10.01 -1.78
N VAL A 321 6.03 9.20 -1.35
CA VAL A 321 6.03 7.76 -1.62
C VAL A 321 6.16 6.95 -0.33
N LEU A 322 5.11 6.21 0.01
CA LEU A 322 5.08 5.26 1.11
C LEU A 322 5.53 3.89 0.62
N ARG A 323 6.58 3.33 1.23
CA ARG A 323 7.12 2.02 0.87
C ARG A 323 7.15 1.11 2.08
N LEU A 324 6.48 -0.04 1.97
CA LEU A 324 6.36 -1.03 3.03
C LEU A 324 6.48 -2.44 2.41
N PRO A 325 7.15 -3.41 3.04
CA PRO A 325 8.02 -3.30 4.21
C PRO A 325 9.31 -2.52 3.89
N ALA A 326 10.24 -2.41 4.83
CA ALA A 326 11.48 -1.67 4.71
C ALA A 326 12.30 -2.07 3.48
N PHE A 327 12.27 -3.33 3.07
CA PHE A 327 12.94 -3.79 1.86
C PHE A 327 12.42 -3.08 0.60
N ALA A 328 11.16 -2.65 0.57
CA ALA A 328 10.57 -1.93 -0.57
C ALA A 328 11.32 -0.63 -0.86
N THR A 329 11.93 0.01 0.15
CA THR A 329 12.78 1.20 -0.04
C THR A 329 14.07 0.90 -0.81
N LEU A 330 14.55 -0.35 -0.76
CA LEU A 330 15.77 -0.82 -1.42
C LEU A 330 15.50 -1.38 -2.82
N VAL A 331 14.24 -1.64 -3.19
CA VAL A 331 13.89 -2.23 -4.49
C VAL A 331 14.35 -1.36 -5.66
N ASN A 332 14.36 -0.03 -5.53
CA ASN A 332 14.88 0.83 -6.59
C ASN A 332 16.41 0.70 -6.77
N TRP A 333 17.15 0.36 -5.72
CA TRP A 333 18.58 0.11 -5.81
C TRP A 333 18.91 -1.20 -6.52
N TYR A 334 18.00 -2.19 -6.46
CA TYR A 334 18.16 -3.45 -7.18
C TYR A 334 18.38 -3.24 -8.69
N ALA A 335 17.69 -2.26 -9.28
CA ALA A 335 17.83 -1.94 -10.70
C ALA A 335 19.22 -1.41 -11.10
N VAL A 336 19.99 -0.89 -10.14
CA VAL A 336 21.35 -0.33 -10.36
C VAL A 336 22.43 -1.41 -10.23
N LEU A 337 22.11 -2.58 -9.66
CA LEU A 337 23.08 -3.66 -9.47
C LEU A 337 23.51 -4.28 -10.80
N PRO A 338 24.75 -4.81 -10.92
CA PRO A 338 25.17 -5.57 -12.08
C PRO A 338 24.24 -6.77 -12.35
N GLY A 339 23.97 -7.09 -13.62
CA GLY A 339 23.01 -8.14 -14.00
C GLY A 339 23.29 -9.51 -13.38
N ALA A 340 24.56 -9.88 -13.18
CA ALA A 340 24.93 -11.10 -12.48
C ALA A 340 24.47 -11.11 -11.01
N VAL A 341 24.63 -9.98 -10.31
CA VAL A 341 24.19 -9.82 -8.91
C VAL A 341 22.67 -9.83 -8.82
N GLN A 342 21.99 -9.23 -9.80
CA GLN A 342 20.54 -9.29 -9.91
C GLN A 342 20.06 -10.75 -10.05
N LEU A 343 20.66 -11.53 -10.95
CA LEU A 343 20.31 -12.95 -11.14
C LEU A 343 20.51 -13.78 -9.86
N VAL A 344 21.64 -13.58 -9.17
CA VAL A 344 21.90 -14.26 -7.88
C VAL A 344 20.85 -13.86 -6.84
N SER A 345 20.51 -12.57 -6.76
CA SER A 345 19.49 -12.08 -5.81
C SER A 345 18.10 -12.67 -6.10
N ARG A 346 17.71 -12.79 -7.37
CA ARG A 346 16.46 -13.45 -7.77
C ARG A 346 16.45 -14.93 -7.42
N TYR A 347 17.57 -15.61 -7.67
CA TYR A 347 17.72 -17.02 -7.33
C TYR A 347 17.60 -17.28 -5.82
N LEU A 348 18.34 -16.51 -5.02
CA LEU A 348 18.35 -16.62 -3.55
C LEU A 348 17.00 -16.22 -2.93
N SER A 349 16.33 -15.21 -3.50
CA SER A 349 15.00 -14.82 -3.05
C SER A 349 13.91 -15.77 -3.52
N GLY A 350 14.14 -16.64 -4.52
CA GLY A 350 13.11 -17.54 -5.03
C GLY A 350 11.92 -16.85 -5.69
N ILE A 351 12.02 -15.55 -5.99
CA ILE A 351 10.89 -14.72 -6.44
C ILE A 351 10.25 -15.23 -7.74
N ASP A 352 11.05 -15.82 -8.63
CA ASP A 352 10.59 -16.37 -9.92
C ASP A 352 9.86 -17.71 -9.82
N ASN A 353 9.96 -18.40 -8.68
CA ASN A 353 9.34 -19.70 -8.45
C ASN A 353 8.13 -19.62 -7.51
N ALA A 354 7.94 -18.50 -6.80
CA ALA A 354 6.90 -18.35 -5.78
C ALA A 354 5.48 -18.56 -6.33
N VAL A 355 5.20 -18.03 -7.53
CA VAL A 355 3.88 -18.11 -8.16
C VAL A 355 3.60 -19.50 -8.73
N SER A 356 4.55 -20.08 -9.47
CA SER A 356 4.38 -21.42 -10.07
C SER A 356 4.26 -22.51 -9.01
N SER A 357 5.08 -22.46 -7.95
CA SER A 357 5.01 -23.43 -6.85
C SER A 357 3.65 -23.39 -6.14
N SER A 358 3.13 -22.18 -5.89
CA SER A 358 1.84 -22.00 -5.24
C SER A 358 0.67 -22.48 -6.10
N ILE A 359 0.76 -22.36 -7.43
CA ILE A 359 -0.25 -22.91 -8.36
C ILE A 359 -0.19 -24.43 -8.44
N GLN A 360 1.00 -25.01 -8.50
CA GLN A 360 1.16 -26.47 -8.47
C GLN A 360 0.57 -27.09 -7.20
N GLU A 361 0.72 -26.43 -6.05
CA GLU A 361 0.06 -26.84 -4.80
C GLU A 361 -1.47 -26.76 -4.90
N ARG A 362 -2.02 -25.72 -5.55
CA ARG A 362 -3.47 -25.53 -5.72
C ARG A 362 -4.12 -26.49 -6.71
N GLU A 363 -3.45 -26.81 -7.81
CA GLU A 363 -3.99 -27.62 -8.91
C GLU A 363 -3.67 -29.12 -8.81
N GLY A 364 -3.17 -29.57 -7.65
CA GLY A 364 -2.93 -30.99 -7.39
C GLY A 364 -1.79 -31.59 -8.20
N GLY A 365 -0.73 -30.82 -8.47
CA GLY A 365 0.50 -31.33 -9.10
C GLY A 365 0.47 -31.43 -10.62
N LYS A 366 -0.49 -30.80 -11.32
CA LYS A 366 -0.37 -30.63 -12.78
C LYS A 366 0.80 -29.69 -13.10
N GLU A 367 1.77 -30.19 -13.85
CA GLU A 367 2.87 -29.35 -14.32
C GLU A 367 2.36 -28.33 -15.35
N PRO A 368 2.75 -27.05 -15.23
CA PRO A 368 2.46 -26.07 -16.27
C PRO A 368 3.11 -26.49 -17.58
N ARG A 369 2.48 -26.14 -18.71
CA ARG A 369 2.93 -26.49 -20.06
C ARG A 369 4.38 -26.07 -20.32
N TYR A 370 4.84 -25.02 -19.62
CA TYR A 370 6.25 -24.65 -19.50
C TYR A 370 6.64 -24.49 -18.03
N PRO A 371 7.57 -25.30 -17.50
CA PRO A 371 8.08 -25.12 -16.16
C PRO A 371 8.91 -23.82 -16.10
N LEU A 372 8.50 -22.87 -15.25
CA LEU A 372 9.41 -21.82 -14.80
C LEU A 372 10.64 -22.51 -14.19
N ARG A 373 11.83 -22.13 -14.64
CA ARG A 373 13.09 -22.86 -14.42
C ARG A 373 13.25 -23.22 -12.93
N SER A 374 12.94 -24.47 -12.60
CA SER A 374 13.03 -25.00 -11.25
C SER A 374 14.48 -24.94 -10.76
N ASN A 375 14.70 -24.46 -9.54
CA ASN A 375 16.01 -24.47 -8.87
C ASN A 375 16.59 -25.89 -8.66
N LYS A 376 15.88 -26.95 -9.07
CA LYS A 376 16.41 -28.31 -9.17
C LYS A 376 17.31 -28.46 -10.40
N LYS A 377 18.51 -27.90 -10.36
CA LYS A 377 19.70 -28.42 -11.07
C LYS A 377 20.97 -27.69 -10.61
N ALA A 378 21.57 -28.22 -9.56
CA ALA A 378 23.01 -28.21 -9.30
C ALA A 378 23.29 -29.35 -8.31
N ASN A 379 23.31 -30.58 -8.82
CA ASN A 379 24.15 -31.65 -8.27
C ASN A 379 25.36 -31.77 -9.19
#